data_AF-A0A7S2N678-F1
#
_entry.id   AF-A0A7S2N678-F1
#
_cell.length_a   1.000
_cell.length_b   1.000
_cell.length_c   1.000
_cell.angle_alpha   90.00
_cell.angle_beta   90.00
_cell.angle_gamma   90.00
#
_symmetry.space_group_name_H-M   'P 1'
#
loop_
_entity.id
_entity.type
_entity.pdbx_description
1 polymer ?
#
loop_
_entity_poly.entity_id
_entity_poly.type
_entity_poly.pdbx_seq_one_letter_code
_entity_poly.pdbx_strand_id
1 'polypeptide(L)'
;GWLAEVAPRVGLAGYVVASVTIDRTTSQVVRTSGGLLPELSTADRVRIYRLTAVKQTTLNSVQFAALREAKLCLDQVQPSPAFSTMAACGVTGVPCSSLQYNWAIQDTYRHFKMPPPEASGFAGFCRQKVAPGILWAFLRAAIGTGGGVYLGPAAAAAAA
;
A
#
# COMPACT_ATOMS: atom_id res chain seq x y z
N GLY A 1 -21.60 7.91 13.24
CA GLY A 1 -21.96 8.02 11.80
C GLY A 1 -20.71 7.94 10.92
N TRP A 2 -20.80 7.42 9.68
CA TRP A 2 -19.63 7.09 8.85
C TRP A 2 -18.62 8.25 8.71
N LEU A 3 -19.11 9.47 8.42
CA LEU A 3 -18.26 10.67 8.26
C LEU A 3 -17.54 11.10 9.55
N ALA A 4 -18.17 10.91 10.72
CA ALA A 4 -17.61 11.36 11.99
C ALA A 4 -16.67 10.33 12.63
N GLU A 5 -16.90 9.03 12.40
CA GLU A 5 -16.17 7.95 13.08
C GLU A 5 -15.23 7.17 12.17
N VAL A 6 -15.64 6.90 10.93
CA VAL A 6 -14.90 6.04 10.01
C VAL A 6 -13.92 6.85 9.19
N ALA A 7 -14.37 7.95 8.58
CA ALA A 7 -13.54 8.77 7.70
C ALA A 7 -12.25 9.29 8.37
N PRO A 8 -12.24 9.79 9.62
CA PRO A 8 -11.02 10.24 10.27
C PRO A 8 -10.03 9.10 10.54
N ARG A 9 -10.52 7.91 10.93
CA ARG A 9 -9.69 6.73 11.20
C ARG A 9 -9.05 6.19 9.93
N VAL A 10 -9.84 6.10 8.85
CA VAL A 10 -9.39 5.68 7.52
C VAL A 10 -8.42 6.70 6.91
N GLY A 11 -8.68 8.00 7.12
CA GLY A 11 -7.78 9.09 6.75
C GLY A 11 -6.41 8.96 7.42
N LEU A 12 -6.40 8.85 8.76
CA LEU A 12 -5.18 8.72 9.54
C LEU A 12 -4.39 7.45 9.20
N ALA A 13 -5.08 6.31 9.12
CA ALA A 13 -4.45 5.05 8.72
C ALA A 13 -3.84 5.16 7.31
N GLY A 14 -4.59 5.75 6.37
CA GLY A 14 -4.14 6.00 5.00
C GLY A 14 -2.87 6.85 4.96
N TYR A 15 -2.83 7.93 5.74
CA TYR A 15 -1.70 8.84 5.84
C TYR A 15 -0.45 8.17 6.44
N VAL A 16 -0.60 7.42 7.55
CA VAL A 16 0.51 6.73 8.20
C VAL A 16 1.12 5.69 7.26
N VAL A 17 0.29 4.86 6.65
CA VAL A 17 0.75 3.83 5.71
C VAL A 17 1.38 4.47 4.47
N ALA A 18 0.77 5.53 3.93
CA ALA A 18 1.34 6.28 2.80
C ALA A 18 2.73 6.81 3.15
N SER A 19 2.91 7.38 4.34
CA SER A 19 4.18 7.96 4.75
C SER A 19 5.29 6.92 4.84
N VAL A 20 5.00 5.77 5.44
CA VAL A 20 5.96 4.66 5.53
C VAL A 20 6.28 4.10 4.14
N THR A 21 5.27 3.92 3.28
CA THR A 21 5.50 3.41 1.93
C THR A 21 6.33 4.37 1.10
N ILE A 22 6.08 5.68 1.15
CA ILE A 22 6.87 6.66 0.40
C ILE A 22 8.34 6.56 0.80
N ASP A 23 8.67 6.65 2.09
CA ASP A 23 10.06 6.64 2.56
C ASP A 23 10.79 5.33 2.19
N ARG A 24 10.12 4.19 2.40
CA ARG A 24 10.69 2.87 2.13
C ARG A 24 10.85 2.60 0.63
N THR A 25 9.82 2.91 -0.16
CA THR A 25 9.87 2.68 -1.61
C THR A 25 10.85 3.62 -2.28
N THR A 26 10.92 4.90 -1.91
CA THR A 26 11.93 5.82 -2.45
C THR A 26 13.35 5.33 -2.15
N SER A 27 13.62 4.89 -0.92
CA SER A 27 14.91 4.31 -0.55
C SER A 27 15.23 3.04 -1.34
N GLN A 28 14.24 2.17 -1.53
CA GLN A 28 14.38 0.94 -2.29
C GLN A 28 14.71 1.24 -3.75
N VAL A 29 13.96 2.15 -4.38
CA VAL A 29 14.12 2.51 -5.80
C VAL A 29 15.52 3.00 -6.11
N VAL A 30 16.08 3.87 -5.26
CA VAL A 30 17.46 4.35 -5.42
C VAL A 30 18.47 3.21 -5.30
N ARG A 31 18.34 2.34 -4.30
CA ARG A 31 19.23 1.17 -4.12
C ARG A 31 19.14 0.17 -5.28
N THR A 32 17.94 -0.05 -5.80
CA THR A 32 17.72 -1.00 -6.90
C THR A 32 17.91 -0.39 -8.29
N SER A 33 18.28 0.89 -8.37
CA SER A 33 18.47 1.58 -9.65
C SER A 33 19.77 1.21 -10.36
N GLY A 34 20.64 0.40 -9.75
CA GLY A 34 21.93 0.00 -10.35
C GLY A 34 22.91 1.15 -10.51
N GLY A 35 22.80 2.20 -9.67
CA GLY A 35 23.64 3.39 -9.74
C GLY A 35 23.11 4.49 -10.68
N LEU A 36 21.95 4.29 -11.31
CA LEU A 36 21.32 5.32 -12.14
C LEU A 36 20.88 6.54 -11.32
N LEU A 37 20.29 6.32 -10.14
CA LEU A 37 19.85 7.40 -9.26
C LEU A 37 20.94 7.76 -8.25
N PRO A 38 21.17 9.06 -7.97
CA PRO A 38 22.12 9.48 -6.95
C PRO A 38 21.63 9.10 -5.54
N GLU A 39 22.53 9.12 -4.56
CA GLU A 39 22.17 8.85 -3.18
C GLU A 39 21.15 9.87 -2.63
N LEU A 40 20.21 9.39 -1.80
CA LEU A 40 19.13 10.21 -1.26
C LEU A 40 19.63 11.07 -0.10
N SER A 41 19.70 12.39 -0.32
CA SER A 41 19.79 13.34 0.78
C SER A 41 18.47 13.44 1.55
N THR A 42 18.51 13.96 2.77
CA THR A 42 17.28 14.28 3.54
C THR A 42 16.40 15.29 2.80
N ALA A 43 17.00 16.24 2.08
CA ALA A 43 16.27 17.22 1.29
C ALA A 43 15.50 16.56 0.13
N ASP A 44 16.10 15.56 -0.52
CA ASP A 44 15.44 14.79 -1.59
C ASP A 44 14.27 13.99 -1.05
N ARG A 45 14.44 13.32 0.10
CA ARG A 45 13.36 12.59 0.77
C ARG A 45 12.16 13.48 1.05
N VAL A 46 12.38 14.67 1.60
CA VAL A 46 11.29 15.63 1.90
C VAL A 46 10.62 16.14 0.62
N ARG A 47 11.38 16.41 -0.44
CA ARG A 47 10.83 16.87 -1.72
C ARG A 47 9.97 15.79 -2.38
N ILE A 48 10.47 14.56 -2.46
CA ILE A 48 9.72 13.42 -3.00
C ILE A 48 8.48 13.18 -2.13
N TYR A 49 8.62 13.20 -0.80
CA TYR A 49 7.49 13.07 0.11
C TYR A 49 6.38 14.08 -0.18
N ARG A 50 6.71 15.36 -0.33
CA ARG A 50 5.72 16.41 -0.64
C ARG A 50 5.02 16.19 -1.99
N LEU A 51 5.73 15.66 -2.98
CA LEU A 51 5.14 15.33 -4.29
C LEU A 51 4.17 14.15 -4.22
N THR A 52 4.45 13.16 -3.36
CA THR A 52 3.74 11.88 -3.36
C THR A 52 2.71 11.75 -2.23
N ALA A 53 2.83 12.52 -1.15
CA ALA A 53 2.05 12.35 0.09
C ALA A 53 0.53 12.41 -0.15
N VAL A 54 0.04 13.43 -0.85
CA VAL A 54 -1.39 13.63 -1.05
C VAL A 54 -2.00 12.48 -1.85
N LYS A 55 -1.38 12.09 -2.97
CA LYS A 55 -1.90 11.02 -3.83
C LYS A 55 -1.86 9.66 -3.14
N GLN A 56 -0.79 9.33 -2.40
CA GLN A 56 -0.72 8.07 -1.67
C GLN A 56 -1.68 8.01 -0.50
N THR A 57 -1.81 9.11 0.25
CA THR A 57 -2.76 9.20 1.36
C THR A 57 -4.18 8.98 0.85
N THR A 58 -4.55 9.67 -0.24
CA THR A 58 -5.86 9.52 -0.88
C THR A 58 -6.09 8.08 -1.32
N LEU A 59 -5.13 7.48 -2.03
CA LEU A 59 -5.25 6.10 -2.50
C LEU A 59 -5.41 5.10 -1.35
N ASN A 60 -4.61 5.23 -0.29
CA ASN A 60 -4.69 4.32 0.85
C ASN A 60 -5.98 4.51 1.66
N SER A 61 -6.46 5.75 1.81
CA SER A 61 -7.76 6.00 2.43
C SER A 61 -8.90 5.40 1.61
N VAL A 62 -8.87 5.53 0.28
CA VAL A 62 -9.84 4.86 -0.61
C VAL A 62 -9.71 3.34 -0.49
N GLN A 63 -8.50 2.80 -0.46
CA GLN A 63 -8.28 1.35 -0.28
C GLN A 63 -8.90 0.85 1.03
N PHE A 64 -8.68 1.53 2.15
CA PHE A 64 -9.22 1.11 3.45
C PHE A 64 -10.74 1.28 3.55
N ALA A 65 -11.29 2.34 2.96
CA ALA A 65 -12.74 2.49 2.84
C ALA A 65 -13.34 1.37 2.00
N ALA A 66 -12.79 1.10 0.81
CA ALA A 66 -13.23 0.04 -0.08
C ALA A 66 -13.09 -1.34 0.57
N LEU A 67 -12.01 -1.59 1.30
CA LEU A 67 -11.79 -2.85 2.03
C LEU A 67 -12.89 -3.05 3.07
N ARG A 68 -13.23 -2.01 3.84
CA ARG A 68 -14.30 -2.05 4.85
C ARG A 68 -15.63 -2.40 4.19
N GLU A 69 -16.04 -1.67 3.16
CA GLU A 69 -17.34 -1.90 2.51
C GLU A 69 -17.38 -3.25 1.81
N ALA A 70 -16.32 -3.65 1.10
CA ALA A 70 -16.22 -4.96 0.47
C ALA A 70 -16.32 -6.11 1.49
N LYS A 71 -15.65 -5.97 2.65
CA LYS A 71 -15.76 -6.94 3.74
C LYS A 71 -17.20 -7.03 4.25
N LEU A 72 -17.86 -5.89 4.51
CA LEU A 72 -19.24 -5.89 5.02
C LEU A 72 -20.22 -6.53 4.02
N CYS A 73 -20.05 -6.27 2.72
CA CYS A 73 -20.84 -6.94 1.69
C CYS A 73 -20.58 -8.45 1.66
N LEU A 74 -19.32 -8.87 1.78
CA LEU A 74 -18.97 -10.30 1.80
C LEU A 74 -19.52 -11.00 3.05
N ASP A 75 -19.47 -10.35 4.22
CA ASP A 75 -20.01 -10.88 5.47
C ASP A 75 -21.53 -11.16 5.39
N GLN A 76 -22.26 -10.52 4.47
CA GLN A 76 -23.69 -10.77 4.25
C GLN A 76 -23.98 -12.05 3.44
N VAL A 77 -23.02 -12.49 2.62
CA VAL A 77 -23.23 -13.57 1.65
C VAL A 77 -22.44 -14.84 1.96
N GLN A 78 -21.50 -14.78 2.91
CA GLN A 78 -20.70 -15.94 3.28
C GLN A 78 -20.39 -16.00 4.79
N PRO A 79 -20.35 -17.20 5.39
CA PRO A 79 -20.37 -17.38 6.85
C PRO A 79 -19.02 -17.24 7.59
N SER A 80 -17.90 -17.08 6.90
CA SER A 80 -16.53 -17.11 7.44
C SER A 80 -15.86 -15.72 7.45
N PRO A 81 -15.91 -14.93 8.53
CA PRO A 81 -15.35 -13.57 8.55
C PRO A 81 -13.87 -13.46 8.13
N ALA A 82 -13.09 -14.53 8.34
CA ALA A 82 -11.72 -14.63 7.89
C ALA A 82 -11.61 -14.61 6.34
N PHE A 83 -12.48 -15.35 5.65
CA PHE A 83 -12.54 -15.35 4.19
C PHE A 83 -12.96 -13.98 3.65
N SER A 84 -13.99 -13.32 4.21
CA SER A 84 -14.41 -11.96 3.80
C SER A 84 -13.25 -10.99 3.88
N THR A 85 -12.48 -11.05 4.96
CA THR A 85 -11.34 -10.16 5.19
C THR A 85 -10.24 -10.43 4.17
N MET A 86 -9.88 -11.70 3.95
CA MET A 86 -8.90 -12.11 2.94
C MET A 86 -9.30 -11.66 1.53
N ALA A 87 -10.54 -11.92 1.12
CA ALA A 87 -11.06 -11.58 -0.20
C ALA A 87 -11.13 -10.06 -0.39
N ALA A 88 -11.65 -9.32 0.59
CA ALA A 88 -11.68 -7.85 0.55
C ALA A 88 -10.27 -7.25 0.47
N CYS A 89 -9.32 -7.77 1.26
CA CYS A 89 -7.91 -7.40 1.20
C CYS A 89 -7.30 -7.67 -0.18
N GLY A 90 -7.60 -8.81 -0.79
CA GLY A 90 -7.10 -9.17 -2.13
C GLY A 90 -7.64 -8.22 -3.20
N VAL A 91 -8.96 -8.07 -3.27
CA VAL A 91 -9.65 -7.28 -4.31
C VAL A 91 -9.29 -5.80 -4.24
N THR A 92 -9.19 -5.23 -3.04
CA THR A 92 -8.90 -3.80 -2.87
C THR A 92 -7.41 -3.52 -2.74
N GLY A 93 -6.70 -4.39 -2.00
CA GLY A 93 -5.31 -4.17 -1.65
C GLY A 93 -4.35 -4.38 -2.80
N VAL A 94 -4.50 -5.43 -3.62
CA VAL A 94 -3.58 -5.72 -4.73
C VAL A 94 -3.51 -4.59 -5.77
N PRO A 95 -4.63 -4.08 -6.32
CA PRO A 95 -4.57 -3.01 -7.31
C PRO A 95 -4.04 -1.70 -6.71
N CYS A 96 -4.51 -1.33 -5.50
CA CYS A 96 -4.05 -0.11 -4.83
C CYS A 96 -2.56 -0.17 -4.51
N SER A 97 -2.06 -1.30 -4.02
CA SER A 97 -0.64 -1.47 -3.70
C SER A 97 0.23 -1.38 -4.96
N SER A 98 -0.18 -2.05 -6.04
CA SER A 98 0.51 -1.98 -7.32
C SER A 98 0.60 -0.55 -7.85
N LEU A 99 -0.49 0.20 -7.76
CA LEU A 99 -0.52 1.62 -8.15
C LEU A 99 0.35 2.49 -7.23
N GLN A 100 0.29 2.26 -5.92
CA GLN A 100 1.09 2.95 -4.91
C GLN A 100 2.59 2.81 -5.18
N TYR A 101 3.07 1.59 -5.46
CA TYR A 101 4.46 1.33 -5.84
C TYR A 101 4.83 2.03 -7.14
N ASN A 102 4.01 1.91 -8.17
CA ASN A 102 4.29 2.53 -9.47
C ASN A 102 4.42 4.05 -9.36
N TRP A 103 3.55 4.69 -8.57
CA TRP A 103 3.61 6.13 -8.33
C TRP A 103 4.83 6.56 -7.53
N ALA A 104 5.24 5.81 -6.51
CA ALA A 104 6.46 6.12 -5.75
C ALA A 104 7.72 5.98 -6.61
N ILE A 105 7.77 4.95 -7.46
CA ILE A 105 8.85 4.77 -8.44
C ILE A 105 8.88 5.96 -9.39
N GLN A 106 7.76 6.25 -10.06
CA GLN A 106 7.68 7.34 -11.04
C GLN A 106 8.06 8.70 -10.44
N ASP A 107 7.60 9.03 -9.24
CA ASP A 107 7.93 10.30 -8.58
C ASP A 107 9.40 10.39 -8.20
N THR A 108 10.00 9.29 -7.76
CA THR A 108 11.42 9.25 -7.43
C THR A 108 12.25 9.53 -8.69
N TYR A 109 11.94 8.88 -9.81
CA TYR A 109 12.59 9.14 -11.09
C TYR A 109 12.33 10.56 -11.62
N ARG A 110 11.10 11.06 -11.46
CA ARG A 110 10.71 12.42 -11.87
C ARG A 110 11.45 13.50 -11.08
N HIS A 111 11.65 13.30 -9.78
CA HIS A 111 12.43 14.21 -8.93
C HIS A 111 13.86 14.37 -9.43
N PHE A 112 14.50 13.26 -9.81
CA PHE A 112 15.84 13.26 -10.39
C PHE A 112 15.88 13.53 -11.90
N LYS A 113 14.74 13.83 -12.53
CA LYS A 113 14.61 14.10 -13.98
C LYS A 113 15.17 12.97 -14.85
N MET A 114 15.04 11.72 -14.41
CA MET A 114 15.48 10.54 -15.16
C MET A 114 14.30 9.70 -15.64
N PRO A 115 14.40 9.05 -16.81
CA PRO A 115 13.36 8.14 -17.25
C PRO A 115 13.37 6.88 -16.36
N PRO A 116 12.20 6.36 -15.97
CA PRO A 116 12.12 5.06 -15.32
C PRO A 116 12.56 3.97 -16.31
N PRO A 117 13.14 2.86 -15.83
CA PRO A 117 13.53 1.74 -16.68
C PRO A 117 12.33 1.20 -17.45
N GLU A 118 12.49 0.99 -18.75
CA GLU A 118 11.45 0.43 -19.60
C GLU A 118 11.24 -1.05 -19.27
N ALA A 119 9.96 -1.43 -19.15
CA ALA A 119 9.58 -2.82 -19.02
C ALA A 119 9.50 -3.42 -20.42
N SER A 120 10.42 -4.32 -20.78
CA SER A 120 10.35 -5.01 -22.07
C SER A 120 9.21 -6.03 -22.10
N GLY A 121 8.15 -5.70 -22.82
CA GLY A 121 6.99 -6.57 -23.05
C GLY A 121 6.11 -6.85 -21.81
N PHE A 122 5.07 -7.66 -21.99
CA PHE A 122 4.11 -8.01 -20.93
C PHE A 122 4.76 -8.75 -19.75
N ALA A 123 5.73 -9.63 -20.01
CA ALA A 123 6.48 -10.31 -18.96
C ALA A 123 7.34 -9.34 -18.14
N GLY A 124 7.99 -8.36 -18.79
CA GLY A 124 8.70 -7.28 -18.12
C GLY A 124 7.76 -6.41 -17.28
N PHE A 125 6.57 -6.10 -17.81
CA PHE A 125 5.54 -5.36 -17.08
C PHE A 125 5.09 -6.11 -15.83
N CYS A 126 4.74 -7.39 -15.96
CA CYS A 126 4.33 -8.21 -14.82
C CYS A 126 5.46 -8.31 -13.78
N ARG A 127 6.70 -8.55 -14.20
CA ARG A 127 7.85 -8.67 -13.28
C ARG A 127 8.20 -7.36 -12.58
N GLN A 128 8.13 -6.22 -13.26
CA GLN A 128 8.56 -4.93 -12.72
C GLN A 128 7.43 -4.15 -12.03
N LYS A 129 6.17 -4.33 -12.45
CA LYS A 129 5.04 -3.49 -12.01
C LYS A 129 4.00 -4.26 -11.19
N VAL A 130 3.85 -5.57 -11.41
CA VAL A 130 2.79 -6.37 -10.77
C VAL A 130 3.36 -7.27 -9.67
N ALA A 131 4.46 -7.98 -9.92
CA ALA A 131 5.06 -8.92 -8.99
C ALA A 131 5.49 -8.29 -7.65
N PRO A 132 6.09 -7.07 -7.61
CA PRO A 132 6.40 -6.42 -6.33
C PRO A 132 5.13 -6.06 -5.55
N GLY A 133 4.08 -5.62 -6.24
CA GLY A 133 2.79 -5.30 -5.64
C GLY A 133 2.09 -6.53 -5.07
N ILE A 134 2.12 -7.66 -5.79
CA ILE A 134 1.59 -8.95 -5.33
C ILE A 134 2.42 -9.50 -4.18
N LEU A 135 3.76 -9.50 -4.26
CA LEU A 135 4.62 -9.98 -3.18
C LEU A 135 4.43 -9.14 -1.91
N TRP A 136 4.29 -7.83 -2.04
CA TRP A 136 4.02 -6.96 -0.90
C TRP A 136 2.60 -7.11 -0.36
N ALA A 137 1.60 -7.28 -1.23
CA ALA A 137 0.25 -7.61 -0.81
C ALA A 137 0.21 -8.96 -0.08
N PHE A 138 0.94 -9.96 -0.56
CA PHE A 138 1.11 -11.26 0.08
C PHE A 138 1.83 -11.14 1.42
N LEU A 139 2.97 -10.46 1.51
CA LEU A 139 3.70 -10.27 2.77
C LEU A 139 2.87 -9.50 3.81
N ARG A 140 2.14 -8.47 3.39
CA ARG A 140 1.22 -7.73 4.26
C ARG A 140 0.01 -8.58 4.66
N ALA A 141 -0.51 -9.41 3.77
CA ALA A 141 -1.59 -10.34 4.10
C ALA A 141 -1.09 -11.41 5.09
N ALA A 142 0.07 -12.01 4.83
CA ALA A 142 0.68 -13.04 5.66
C ALA A 142 1.08 -12.52 7.05
N ILE A 143 1.67 -11.32 7.16
CA ILE A 143 2.17 -10.78 8.43
C ILE A 143 1.08 -9.95 9.13
N GLY A 144 0.39 -9.06 8.42
CA GLY A 144 -0.60 -8.15 8.99
C GLY A 144 -1.98 -8.79 9.17
N THR A 145 -2.40 -9.65 8.25
CA THR A 145 -3.70 -10.36 8.37
C THR A 145 -3.52 -11.68 9.10
N GLY A 146 -2.42 -12.42 8.89
CA GLY A 146 -2.08 -13.59 9.70
C GLY A 146 -1.85 -13.25 11.18
N GLY A 147 -1.08 -12.19 11.46
CA GLY A 147 -0.87 -11.69 12.83
C GLY A 147 -2.15 -11.10 13.45
N GLY A 148 -2.95 -10.36 12.69
CA GLY A 148 -4.23 -9.79 13.16
C GLY A 148 -5.34 -10.82 13.35
N VAL A 149 -5.36 -11.91 12.58
CA VAL A 149 -6.31 -13.02 12.75
C VAL A 149 -5.93 -13.91 13.94
N TYR A 150 -4.63 -14.05 14.24
CA TYR A 150 -4.15 -14.83 15.39
C TYR A 150 -4.17 -14.01 16.70
N LEU A 151 -3.76 -12.74 16.66
CA LEU A 151 -3.69 -11.86 17.84
C LEU A 151 -4.96 -11.02 18.06
N GLY A 152 -5.77 -10.80 17.03
CA GLY A 152 -7.01 -10.02 17.13
C GLY A 152 -8.01 -10.61 18.15
N PRO A 153 -8.27 -11.93 18.14
CA PRO A 153 -9.09 -12.57 19.17
C PRO A 153 -8.46 -12.46 20.57
N ALA A 154 -7.13 -12.59 20.69
CA ALA A 154 -6.42 -12.47 21.96
C ALA A 154 -6.44 -11.04 22.53
N ALA A 155 -6.31 -10.02 21.67
CA ALA A 155 -6.39 -8.62 22.05
C ALA A 155 -7.83 -8.20 22.40
N ALA A 156 -8.83 -8.74 21.70
CA ALA A 156 -10.24 -8.51 22.02
C ALA A 156 -10.65 -9.19 23.34
N ALA A 157 -10.12 -10.38 23.62
CA ALA A 157 -10.33 -11.08 24.89
C ALA A 157 -9.59 -10.45 26.08
N ALA A 158 -8.45 -9.80 25.85
CA ALA A 158 -7.71 -9.08 26.89
C ALA A 158 -8.30 -7.70 27.25
N ALA A 159 -9.22 -7.19 26.42
CA ALA A 159 -9.89 -5.90 26.60
C ALA A 159 -11.33 -6.03 27.15
N ALA A 160 -11.78 -7.26 27.45
CA ALA A 160 -13.05 -7.59 28.08
C ALA A 160 -12.80 -8.08 29.52
#